data_AF-J9B154-F1
#
_entry.id   AF-J9B154-F1
#
_cell.length_a   1.000
_cell.length_b   1.000
_cell.length_c   1.000
_cell.angle_alpha   90.00
_cell.angle_beta   90.00
_cell.angle_gamma   90.00
#
_symmetry.space_group_name_H-M   'P 1'
#
loop_
_entity.id
_entity.type
_entity.pdbx_description
1 polymer ?
#
loop_
_entity_poly.entity_id
_entity_poly.type
_entity_poly.pdbx_seq_one_letter_code
_entity_poly.pdbx_strand_id
1 'polypeptide(L)'
;MPSKNEQAITAPKTKEELHEIFKRIYNDDANSYALSQEIIVCLGSLVLTEPRLFVEMFRIRIGLIIQVLASELARFSSISGIDATQKLFQLSPFQVKSMLLLLLSGRLLEDFSMDAESGAKEQRSGMGSIRKQIEERKSRRSTGDSTMDVDVNALAPTDSEEIDVEEAENFQFGIWLRHRRIDGALNRVPPNFYAMLWDTVRRFPRGLSINRIVLHWGVTQEMTRREIKFALQVEEVLNQIAQPEYREIMIEALSLLSRMDILLKTDSPNIPHDQSFVVDSILHRANELFVEHNKKMETVVMECCGSGKRCDGAQGMCQYFYDSAPAGEYGTAHYLIKALMDIFILWT
;
A
#
# COMPACT_ATOMS: atom_id res chain seq x y z
N MET A 1 -3.46 11.46 -10.54
CA MET A 1 -2.75 11.14 -11.80
C MET A 1 -1.28 11.44 -11.58
N PRO A 2 -0.34 10.58 -12.01
CA PRO A 2 1.08 10.93 -12.04
C PRO A 2 1.23 12.26 -12.76
N SER A 3 2.03 13.18 -12.21
CA SER A 3 2.27 14.44 -12.92
C SER A 3 2.92 14.10 -14.27
N LYS A 4 2.49 14.78 -15.34
CA LYS A 4 3.08 14.57 -16.68
C LYS A 4 4.57 14.97 -16.77
N ASN A 5 5.15 15.46 -15.67
CA ASN A 5 6.47 16.07 -15.56
C ASN A 5 7.34 15.36 -14.50
N GLU A 6 7.33 14.03 -14.42
CA GLU A 6 8.27 13.31 -13.55
C GLU A 6 9.62 13.10 -14.25
N GLN A 7 10.72 13.37 -13.54
CA GLN A 7 12.07 13.12 -14.02
C GLN A 7 12.83 12.26 -13.01
N ALA A 8 13.40 11.14 -13.48
CA ALA A 8 14.20 10.26 -12.64
C ALA A 8 15.61 10.82 -12.42
N ILE A 9 16.05 10.86 -11.17
CA ILE A 9 17.44 11.14 -10.80
C ILE A 9 18.11 9.78 -10.53
N THR A 10 18.92 9.31 -11.48
CA THR A 10 19.56 7.98 -11.44
C THR A 10 21.02 8.00 -10.99
N ALA A 11 21.60 9.19 -10.85
CA ALA A 11 22.96 9.41 -10.38
C ALA A 11 23.02 10.71 -9.56
N PRO A 12 24.00 10.87 -8.66
CA PRO A 12 24.21 12.12 -7.93
C PRO A 12 24.29 13.32 -8.88
N LYS A 13 23.66 14.42 -8.48
CA LYS A 13 23.57 15.66 -9.25
C LYS A 13 24.24 16.82 -8.52
N THR A 14 24.84 17.72 -9.28
CA THR A 14 25.34 19.00 -8.78
C THR A 14 24.18 19.90 -8.37
N LYS A 15 24.48 20.96 -7.60
CA LYS A 15 23.48 21.94 -7.16
C LYS A 15 22.81 22.62 -8.36
N GLU A 16 23.60 22.94 -9.38
CA GLU A 16 23.17 23.61 -10.61
C GLU A 16 22.25 22.70 -11.42
N GLU A 17 22.64 21.43 -11.62
CA GLU A 17 21.79 20.45 -12.30
C GLU A 17 20.46 20.23 -11.57
N LEU A 18 20.48 20.11 -10.23
CA LEU A 18 19.26 19.99 -9.44
C LEU A 18 18.40 21.25 -9.60
N HIS A 19 19.00 22.44 -9.51
CA HIS A 19 18.25 23.69 -9.68
C HIS A 19 17.52 23.73 -11.03
N GLU A 20 18.19 23.35 -12.13
CA GLU A 20 17.58 23.28 -13.46
C GLU A 20 16.47 22.23 -13.56
N ILE A 21 16.64 21.07 -12.94
CA ILE A 21 15.60 20.03 -12.88
C ILE A 21 14.35 20.58 -12.17
N PHE A 22 14.52 21.16 -10.98
CA PHE A 22 13.39 21.67 -10.22
C PHE A 22 12.72 22.86 -10.93
N LYS A 23 13.51 23.79 -11.49
CA LYS A 23 12.98 24.94 -12.24
C LYS A 23 12.15 24.48 -13.44
N ARG A 24 12.56 23.42 -14.15
CA ARG A 24 11.82 22.85 -15.27
C ARG A 24 10.52 22.16 -14.84
N ILE A 25 10.54 21.46 -13.70
CA ILE A 25 9.38 20.68 -13.24
C ILE A 25 8.33 21.58 -12.59
N TYR A 26 8.75 22.48 -11.70
CA TYR A 26 7.87 23.31 -10.89
C TYR A 26 7.61 24.70 -11.49
N ASN A 27 8.41 25.13 -12.48
CA ASN A 27 8.31 26.45 -13.12
C ASN A 27 8.18 27.58 -12.08
N ASP A 28 7.03 28.27 -12.06
CA ASP A 28 6.72 29.41 -11.19
C ASP A 28 5.99 29.02 -9.88
N ASP A 29 5.78 27.72 -9.61
CA ASP A 29 5.17 27.27 -8.35
C ASP A 29 6.21 27.15 -7.23
N ALA A 30 6.49 28.29 -6.60
CA ALA A 30 7.43 28.40 -5.49
C ALA A 30 7.04 27.52 -4.28
N ASN A 31 5.74 27.31 -4.03
CA ASN A 31 5.26 26.54 -2.88
C ASN A 31 5.52 25.05 -3.09
N SER A 32 5.17 24.51 -4.27
CA SER A 32 5.45 23.12 -4.60
C SER A 32 6.95 22.84 -4.72
N TYR A 33 7.73 23.81 -5.22
CA TYR A 33 9.19 23.75 -5.23
C TYR A 33 9.76 23.59 -3.81
N ALA A 34 9.38 24.48 -2.89
CA ALA A 34 9.88 24.48 -1.51
C ALA A 34 9.47 23.20 -0.76
N LEU A 35 8.21 22.80 -0.86
CA LEU A 35 7.72 21.56 -0.24
C LEU A 35 8.45 20.32 -0.76
N SER A 36 8.71 20.25 -2.06
CA SER A 36 9.40 19.10 -2.65
C SER A 36 10.86 19.00 -2.20
N GLN A 37 11.55 20.15 -2.05
CA GLN A 37 12.89 20.18 -1.46
C GLN A 37 12.86 19.74 0.00
N GLU A 38 11.93 20.24 0.80
CA GLU A 38 11.79 19.87 2.21
C GLU A 38 11.56 18.37 2.38
N ILE A 39 10.68 17.79 1.56
CA ILE A 39 10.43 16.34 1.57
C ILE A 39 11.70 15.56 1.19
N ILE A 40 12.46 15.99 0.18
CA ILE A 40 13.70 15.31 -0.22
C ILE A 40 14.75 15.37 0.92
N VAL A 41 14.89 16.51 1.59
CA VAL A 41 15.80 16.67 2.74
C VAL A 41 15.35 15.79 3.91
N CYS A 42 14.05 15.79 4.23
CA CYS A 42 13.47 14.94 5.26
C CYS A 42 13.69 13.45 4.97
N LEU A 43 13.43 13.00 3.74
CA LEU A 43 13.67 11.63 3.32
C LEU A 43 15.16 11.28 3.42
N GLY A 44 16.06 12.17 3.02
CA GLY A 44 17.50 11.99 3.18
C GLY A 44 17.91 11.81 4.64
N SER A 45 17.34 12.59 5.57
CA SER A 45 17.53 12.40 7.00
C SER A 45 16.99 11.05 7.48
N LEU A 46 15.79 10.65 7.05
CA LEU A 46 15.14 9.42 7.48
C LEU A 46 15.85 8.16 6.96
N VAL A 47 16.39 8.17 5.74
CA VAL A 47 17.18 7.04 5.22
C VAL A 47 18.42 6.78 6.09
N LEU A 48 19.03 7.84 6.64
CA LEU A 48 20.20 7.72 7.51
C LEU A 48 19.83 7.27 8.93
N THR A 49 18.74 7.79 9.50
CA THR A 49 18.34 7.49 10.88
C THR A 49 17.54 6.21 11.02
N GLU A 50 16.68 5.90 10.04
CA GLU A 50 15.72 4.80 10.05
C GLU A 50 15.74 4.03 8.70
N PRO A 51 16.88 3.46 8.29
CA PRO A 51 17.04 2.79 6.98
C PRO A 51 16.06 1.64 6.76
N ARG A 52 15.53 1.05 7.84
CA ARG A 52 14.57 -0.06 7.80
C ARG A 52 13.25 0.31 7.14
N LEU A 53 12.86 1.59 7.17
CA LEU A 53 11.64 2.09 6.54
C LEU A 53 11.69 2.03 5.01
N PHE A 54 12.88 1.89 4.43
CA PHE A 54 13.15 1.90 2.99
C PHE A 54 13.54 0.53 2.44
N VAL A 55 13.33 -0.55 3.21
CA VAL A 55 13.61 -1.92 2.76
C VAL A 55 12.87 -2.22 1.46
N GLU A 56 13.61 -2.67 0.46
CA GLU A 56 13.13 -2.98 -0.90
C GLU A 56 12.48 -1.78 -1.63
N MET A 57 12.75 -0.54 -1.20
CA MET A 57 12.33 0.67 -1.90
C MET A 57 13.53 1.26 -2.66
N PHE A 58 13.61 1.02 -3.97
CA PHE A 58 14.73 1.47 -4.80
C PHE A 58 14.54 2.86 -5.41
N ARG A 59 13.28 3.25 -5.69
CA ARG A 59 12.94 4.60 -6.14
C ARG A 59 11.82 5.17 -5.29
N ILE A 60 11.86 6.48 -5.11
CA ILE A 60 10.85 7.23 -4.38
C ILE A 60 10.25 8.28 -5.30
N ARG A 61 8.91 8.35 -5.36
CA ARG A 61 8.18 9.30 -6.20
C ARG A 61 7.62 10.43 -5.34
N ILE A 62 8.36 11.54 -5.29
CA ILE A 62 8.04 12.69 -4.44
C ILE A 62 6.62 13.22 -4.69
N GLY A 63 6.20 13.30 -5.96
CA GLY A 63 4.85 13.75 -6.32
C GLY A 63 3.74 12.87 -5.75
N LEU A 64 3.92 11.54 -5.73
CA LEU A 64 2.94 10.62 -5.13
C LEU A 64 2.94 10.75 -3.60
N ILE A 65 4.10 10.91 -2.97
CA ILE A 65 4.18 11.16 -1.52
C ILE A 65 3.42 12.43 -1.14
N ILE A 66 3.60 13.53 -1.89
CA ILE A 66 2.86 14.78 -1.65
C ILE A 66 1.34 14.55 -1.78
N GLN A 67 0.90 13.82 -2.81
CA GLN A 67 -0.51 13.50 -3.00
C GLN A 67 -1.08 12.69 -1.84
N VAL A 68 -0.33 11.69 -1.36
CA VAL A 68 -0.74 10.90 -0.19
C VAL A 68 -0.76 11.77 1.06
N LEU A 69 0.28 12.55 1.36
CA LEU A 69 0.30 13.46 2.51
C LEU A 69 -0.89 14.43 2.50
N ALA A 70 -1.19 15.05 1.35
CA ALA A 70 -2.33 15.94 1.20
C ALA A 70 -3.66 15.20 1.42
N SER A 71 -3.83 14.01 0.85
CA SER A 71 -5.04 13.20 1.03
C SER A 71 -5.22 12.72 2.47
N GLU A 72 -4.13 12.42 3.16
CA GLU A 72 -4.15 12.00 4.55
C GLU A 72 -4.45 13.18 5.48
N LEU A 73 -3.88 14.36 5.20
CA LEU A 73 -4.13 15.58 5.94
C LEU A 73 -5.58 16.07 5.76
N ALA A 74 -6.11 15.98 4.55
CA ALA A 74 -7.51 16.31 4.24
C ALA A 74 -8.47 15.53 5.13
N ARG A 75 -8.22 14.21 5.26
CA ARG A 75 -9.03 13.35 6.11
C ARG A 75 -8.83 13.61 7.59
N PHE A 76 -7.57 13.70 8.04
CA PHE A 76 -7.27 13.93 9.45
C PHE A 76 -7.86 15.25 9.97
N SER A 77 -7.83 16.30 9.15
CA SER A 77 -8.38 17.61 9.52
C SER A 77 -9.83 17.82 9.09
N SER A 78 -10.49 16.83 8.45
CA SER A 78 -11.84 16.96 7.87
C SER A 78 -12.01 18.20 6.97
N ILE A 79 -10.99 18.51 6.17
CA ILE A 79 -10.95 19.65 5.24
C ILE A 79 -10.98 19.19 3.78
N SER A 80 -11.29 20.11 2.86
CA SER A 80 -11.26 19.80 1.43
C SER A 80 -9.82 19.48 0.97
N GLY A 81 -9.69 18.74 -0.13
CA GLY A 81 -8.37 18.42 -0.68
C GLY A 81 -7.54 19.65 -1.10
N ILE A 82 -8.22 20.74 -1.48
CA ILE A 82 -7.57 22.01 -1.85
C ILE A 82 -7.01 22.67 -0.58
N ASP A 83 -7.82 22.77 0.47
CA ASP A 83 -7.41 23.35 1.75
C ASP A 83 -6.28 22.53 2.40
N ALA A 84 -6.33 21.20 2.27
CA ALA A 84 -5.25 20.33 2.74
C ALA A 84 -3.93 20.60 2.02
N THR A 85 -3.97 20.84 0.71
CA THR A 85 -2.78 21.18 -0.07
C THR A 85 -2.21 22.53 0.37
N GLN A 86 -3.06 23.52 0.62
CA GLN A 86 -2.61 24.81 1.16
C GLN A 86 -2.02 24.69 2.57
N LYS A 87 -2.66 23.91 3.44
CA LYS A 87 -2.16 23.62 4.79
C LYS A 87 -0.82 22.90 4.75
N LEU A 88 -0.61 22.00 3.79
CA LEU A 88 0.66 21.31 3.57
C LEU A 88 1.82 22.28 3.30
N PHE A 89 1.57 23.38 2.56
CA PHE A 89 2.56 24.43 2.32
C PHE A 89 2.88 25.28 3.56
N GLN A 90 2.02 25.25 4.58
CA GLN A 90 2.18 26.03 5.81
C GLN A 90 2.80 25.22 6.95
N LEU A 91 3.04 23.92 6.74
CA LEU A 91 3.64 23.07 7.77
C LEU A 91 5.10 23.45 8.02
N SER A 92 5.49 23.39 9.29
CA SER A 92 6.89 23.48 9.68
C SER A 92 7.69 22.25 9.19
N PRO A 93 9.02 22.38 9.00
CA PRO A 93 9.89 21.25 8.66
C PRO A 93 9.71 20.02 9.57
N PHE A 94 9.55 20.27 10.88
CA PHE A 94 9.31 19.21 11.86
C PHE A 94 8.00 18.46 11.59
N GLN A 95 6.91 19.19 11.28
CA GLN A 95 5.61 18.57 10.99
C GLN A 95 5.67 17.73 9.69
N VAL A 96 6.33 18.23 8.64
CA VAL A 96 6.54 17.49 7.39
C VAL A 96 7.32 16.20 7.66
N LYS A 97 8.42 16.28 8.41
CA LYS A 97 9.22 15.12 8.80
C LYS A 97 8.40 14.09 9.61
N SER A 98 7.63 14.55 10.58
CA SER A 98 6.80 13.68 11.43
C SER A 98 5.70 12.98 10.63
N MET A 99 5.03 13.69 9.72
CA MET A 99 4.04 13.08 8.82
C MET A 99 4.67 12.05 7.89
N LEU A 100 5.84 12.36 7.30
CA LEU A 100 6.59 11.41 6.47
C LEU A 100 6.99 10.16 7.26
N LEU A 101 7.46 10.33 8.49
CA LEU A 101 7.83 9.22 9.36
C LEU A 101 6.63 8.31 9.65
N LEU A 102 5.45 8.87 9.95
CA LEU A 102 4.24 8.10 10.20
C LEU A 102 3.79 7.32 8.96
N LEU A 103 3.74 8.00 7.81
CA LEU A 103 3.37 7.43 6.53
C LEU A 103 4.33 6.30 6.14
N LEU A 104 5.65 6.51 6.27
CA LEU A 104 6.65 5.48 6.04
C LEU A 104 6.62 4.36 7.09
N SER A 105 6.18 4.62 8.31
CA SER A 105 6.03 3.59 9.34
C SER A 105 4.80 2.70 9.15
N GLY A 106 3.93 3.02 8.17
CA GLY A 106 2.65 2.35 7.96
C GLY A 106 1.61 2.70 9.04
N ARG A 107 1.80 3.81 9.75
CA ARG A 107 0.80 4.36 10.69
C ARG A 107 -0.08 5.36 9.95
N LEU A 108 -1.39 5.27 10.16
CA LEU A 108 -2.33 6.25 9.63
C LEU A 108 -2.18 7.56 10.42
N LEU A 109 -2.41 8.71 9.77
CA LEU A 109 -2.28 10.01 10.45
C LEU A 109 -3.27 10.23 11.61
N GLU A 110 -4.24 9.34 11.81
CA GLU A 110 -5.09 9.33 13.01
C GLU A 110 -4.29 9.09 14.31
N ASP A 111 -3.07 8.52 14.21
CA ASP A 111 -2.12 8.40 15.31
C ASP A 111 -1.27 9.69 15.54
N PHE A 112 -1.55 10.80 14.83
CA PHE A 112 -0.81 12.07 14.96
C PHE A 112 -1.24 12.81 16.23
N SER A 113 -0.76 12.35 17.39
CA SER A 113 -0.76 13.17 18.61
C SER A 113 0.50 14.03 18.64
N MET A 114 0.33 15.35 18.84
CA MET A 114 1.44 16.30 18.89
C MET A 114 2.39 16.08 20.10
N ASP A 115 2.01 15.21 21.04
CA ASP A 115 2.69 15.03 22.34
C ASP A 115 3.37 13.67 22.55
N ALA A 116 3.48 12.80 21.53
CA ALA A 116 4.04 11.46 21.74
C ALA A 116 5.50 11.32 21.23
N GLU A 117 6.47 11.51 22.12
CA GLU A 117 7.85 10.97 22.01
C GLU A 117 7.90 9.43 22.15
N SER A 118 6.99 8.72 21.48
CA SER A 118 6.94 7.26 21.52
C SER A 118 7.71 6.70 20.32
N GLY A 119 8.86 6.07 20.60
CA GLY A 119 9.76 5.48 19.60
C GLY A 119 9.05 4.74 18.46
N ALA A 120 9.56 4.97 17.25
CA ALA A 120 9.02 4.45 15.99
C ALA A 120 9.07 2.91 15.93
N LYS A 121 8.03 2.25 16.45
CA LYS A 121 7.76 0.84 16.17
C LYS A 121 7.04 0.74 14.82
N GLU A 122 7.70 0.12 13.87
CA GLU A 122 7.28 -0.21 12.50
C GLU A 122 5.97 -1.02 12.47
N GLN A 123 5.01 -0.58 11.65
CA GLN A 123 3.68 -1.18 11.48
C GLN A 123 3.38 -1.33 9.99
N ARG A 124 4.17 -2.13 9.25
CA ARG A 124 3.93 -2.32 7.80
C ARG A 124 2.51 -2.86 7.55
N SER A 125 1.85 -2.37 6.52
CA SER A 125 0.69 -3.08 5.98
C SER A 125 1.20 -4.13 4.98
N GLY A 126 0.61 -5.33 5.01
CA GLY A 126 1.03 -6.47 4.20
C GLY A 126 1.25 -7.73 5.03
N MET A 127 1.22 -8.89 4.36
CA MET A 127 1.24 -10.24 4.98
C MET A 127 2.33 -10.47 6.04
N GLY A 128 3.41 -9.67 6.05
CA GLY A 128 4.55 -9.80 6.95
C GLY A 128 4.45 -9.12 8.33
N SER A 129 3.43 -8.28 8.60
CA SER A 129 3.40 -7.43 9.82
C SER A 129 2.06 -7.43 10.59
N ILE A 130 1.20 -8.42 10.32
CA ILE A 130 -0.21 -8.43 10.75
C ILE A 130 -0.41 -8.81 12.22
N ARG A 131 0.39 -9.75 12.76
CA ARG A 131 0.18 -10.25 14.13
C ARG A 131 0.27 -9.14 15.18
N LYS A 132 1.17 -8.18 14.96
CA LYS A 132 1.43 -7.06 15.87
C LYS A 132 0.34 -5.97 15.80
N GLN A 133 -0.20 -5.69 14.61
CA GLN A 133 -1.26 -4.71 14.42
C GLN A 133 -2.60 -5.11 15.07
N ILE A 134 -2.90 -6.40 15.14
CA ILE A 134 -4.11 -6.94 15.79
C ILE A 134 -3.92 -7.00 17.32
N GLU A 135 -2.75 -7.43 17.80
CA GLU A 135 -2.44 -7.53 19.23
C GLU A 135 -2.29 -6.14 19.90
N GLU A 136 -1.63 -5.17 19.26
CA GLU A 136 -1.42 -3.83 19.84
C GLU A 136 -2.70 -2.98 19.90
N ARG A 137 -3.63 -3.15 18.94
CA ARG A 137 -4.95 -2.48 18.99
C ARG A 137 -5.87 -3.06 20.05
N LYS A 138 -5.77 -4.37 20.34
CA LYS A 138 -6.42 -4.98 21.52
C LYS A 138 -5.80 -4.49 22.83
N SER A 139 -4.48 -4.34 22.89
CA SER A 139 -3.77 -3.84 24.07
C SER A 139 -4.09 -2.38 24.40
N ARG A 140 -4.16 -1.48 23.41
CA ARG A 140 -4.50 -0.06 23.65
C ARG A 140 -5.92 0.15 24.20
N ARG A 141 -6.86 -0.75 23.89
CA ARG A 141 -8.22 -0.74 24.47
C ARG A 141 -8.25 -1.26 25.92
N SER A 142 -7.23 -1.99 26.36
CA SER A 142 -7.16 -2.60 27.70
C SER A 142 -6.45 -1.71 28.75
N THR A 143 -5.78 -0.63 28.36
CA THR A 143 -4.95 0.19 29.28
C THR A 143 -5.48 1.62 29.46
N GLY A 144 -6.76 1.85 29.16
CA GLY A 144 -7.45 3.14 29.32
C GLY A 144 -8.26 3.26 30.61
N ASP A 145 -7.96 2.46 31.64
CA ASP A 145 -8.60 2.58 32.95
C ASP A 145 -7.51 2.69 34.04
N SER A 146 -6.97 3.89 34.17
CA SER A 146 -6.24 4.35 35.36
C SER A 146 -6.31 5.87 35.37
N THR A 147 -7.28 6.34 36.14
CA THR A 147 -7.54 7.72 36.49
C THR A 147 -6.31 8.39 37.12
N MET A 148 -5.94 9.57 36.61
CA MET A 148 -5.28 10.60 37.42
C MET A 148 -5.90 11.96 37.05
N ASP A 149 -6.55 12.54 38.05
CA ASP A 149 -7.25 13.83 38.06
C ASP A 149 -6.35 15.00 37.63
N VAL A 150 -6.83 15.80 36.68
CA VAL A 150 -6.58 17.24 36.68
C VAL A 150 -7.89 17.96 36.32
N ASP A 151 -8.35 18.71 37.31
CA ASP A 151 -9.60 19.48 37.42
C ASP A 151 -9.62 20.70 36.49
N VAL A 152 -10.60 20.77 35.56
CA VAL A 152 -11.09 22.02 34.97
C VAL A 152 -12.61 21.91 34.76
N ASN A 153 -13.36 22.44 35.72
CA ASN A 153 -14.79 22.76 35.66
C ASN A 153 -15.27 23.32 34.30
N ALA A 154 -16.29 22.71 33.69
CA ALA A 154 -17.68 23.22 33.68
C ALA A 154 -18.51 22.64 32.52
N LEU A 155 -19.74 22.22 32.87
CA LEU A 155 -20.88 21.78 32.04
C LEU A 155 -20.95 20.29 31.72
N ALA A 156 -21.46 19.53 32.70
CA ALA A 156 -22.28 18.35 32.44
C ALA A 156 -23.75 18.79 32.21
N PRO A 157 -24.53 17.99 31.47
CA PRO A 157 -25.44 17.11 32.19
C PRO A 157 -25.18 15.63 31.89
N THR A 158 -25.40 14.87 32.95
CA THR A 158 -25.60 13.44 33.05
C THR A 158 -26.51 12.87 31.96
N ASP A 159 -26.04 11.82 31.29
CA ASP A 159 -26.78 10.57 31.21
C ASP A 159 -25.79 9.40 31.02
N SER A 160 -25.93 8.42 31.90
CA SER A 160 -25.25 7.13 31.85
C SER A 160 -25.87 6.30 30.73
N GLU A 161 -25.29 6.37 29.54
CA GLU A 161 -25.58 5.44 28.45
C GLU A 161 -24.59 4.28 28.53
N GLU A 162 -25.16 3.09 28.68
CA GLU A 162 -24.48 1.81 28.51
C GLU A 162 -23.76 1.82 27.15
N ILE A 163 -22.46 1.52 27.15
CA ILE A 163 -21.66 1.48 25.93
C ILE A 163 -22.27 0.42 25.01
N ASP A 164 -22.90 0.89 23.94
CA ASP A 164 -23.55 0.07 22.94
C ASP A 164 -22.49 -0.82 22.26
N VAL A 165 -22.64 -2.13 22.40
CA VAL A 165 -21.71 -3.13 21.85
C VAL A 165 -21.71 -3.09 20.31
N GLU A 166 -22.70 -2.41 19.70
CA GLU A 166 -22.82 -2.19 18.26
C GLU A 166 -21.79 -1.20 17.68
N GLU A 167 -21.24 -0.25 18.46
CA GLU A 167 -20.21 0.67 17.95
C GLU A 167 -18.84 0.00 17.75
N ALA A 168 -18.62 -1.17 18.37
CA ALA A 168 -17.39 -1.94 18.18
C ALA A 168 -17.33 -2.69 16.83
N GLU A 169 -18.47 -2.81 16.12
CA GLU A 169 -18.59 -3.51 14.84
C GLU A 169 -18.56 -2.60 13.61
N ASN A 170 -18.40 -1.28 13.79
CA ASN A 170 -17.95 -0.41 12.71
C ASN A 170 -16.49 -0.74 12.37
N PHE A 171 -16.27 -1.83 11.65
CA PHE A 171 -15.12 -1.97 10.76
C PHE A 171 -15.12 -0.71 9.89
N GLN A 172 -14.30 0.27 10.27
CA GLN A 172 -14.24 1.56 9.59
C GLN A 172 -13.78 1.31 8.16
N PHE A 173 -14.75 1.19 7.26
CA PHE A 173 -14.50 0.93 5.85
C PHE A 173 -13.49 1.95 5.33
N GLY A 174 -12.46 1.46 4.66
CA GLY A 174 -11.41 2.25 4.05
C GLY A 174 -10.05 2.16 4.75
N ILE A 175 -9.90 1.46 5.88
CA ILE A 175 -8.59 1.29 6.55
C ILE A 175 -7.60 0.55 5.64
N TRP A 176 -7.97 -0.62 5.12
CA TRP A 176 -7.05 -1.44 4.34
C TRP A 176 -6.88 -0.87 2.94
N LEU A 177 -7.95 -0.34 2.34
CA LEU A 177 -7.87 0.39 1.08
C LEU A 177 -6.90 1.56 1.17
N ARG A 178 -6.93 2.30 2.28
CA ARG A 178 -5.99 3.40 2.54
C ARG A 178 -4.56 2.91 2.65
N HIS A 179 -4.28 1.88 3.45
CA HIS A 179 -2.94 1.31 3.53
C HIS A 179 -2.43 0.89 2.15
N ARG A 180 -3.25 0.21 1.34
CA ARG A 180 -2.88 -0.19 -0.02
C ARG A 180 -2.60 1.02 -0.92
N ARG A 181 -3.39 2.09 -0.82
CA ARG A 181 -3.12 3.32 -1.56
C ARG A 181 -1.80 3.97 -1.16
N ILE A 182 -1.48 3.97 0.13
CA ILE A 182 -0.21 4.51 0.67
C ILE A 182 0.97 3.67 0.18
N ASP A 183 0.96 2.36 0.47
CA ASP A 183 2.07 1.46 0.13
C ASP A 183 2.29 1.39 -1.40
N GLY A 184 1.20 1.36 -2.17
CA GLY A 184 1.26 1.39 -3.62
C GLY A 184 1.85 2.68 -4.16
N ALA A 185 1.51 3.83 -3.57
CA ALA A 185 2.10 5.12 -3.94
C ALA A 185 3.58 5.25 -3.57
N LEU A 186 4.01 4.57 -2.50
CA LEU A 186 5.40 4.49 -2.05
C LEU A 186 6.24 3.46 -2.82
N ASN A 187 5.63 2.66 -3.71
CA ASN A 187 6.28 1.50 -4.34
C ASN A 187 6.87 0.53 -3.31
N ARG A 188 6.17 0.34 -2.19
CA ARG A 188 6.62 -0.56 -1.14
C ARG A 188 6.34 -2.01 -1.53
N VAL A 189 7.28 -2.89 -1.24
CA VAL A 189 7.09 -4.34 -1.42
C VAL A 189 7.54 -5.12 -0.18
N PRO A 190 7.09 -6.37 0.00
CA PRO A 190 7.56 -7.22 1.09
C PRO A 190 9.07 -7.48 1.03
N PRO A 191 9.73 -7.78 2.17
CA PRO A 191 11.14 -8.18 2.17
C PRO A 191 11.41 -9.37 1.25
N ASN A 192 12.54 -9.34 0.54
CA ASN A 192 12.95 -10.34 -0.44
C ASN A 192 12.02 -10.48 -1.65
N PHE A 193 11.07 -9.56 -1.86
CA PHE A 193 10.09 -9.65 -2.95
C PHE A 193 10.76 -9.86 -4.32
N TYR A 194 11.74 -9.05 -4.69
CA TYR A 194 12.40 -9.16 -5.99
C TYR A 194 13.18 -10.47 -6.14
N ALA A 195 13.86 -10.93 -5.08
CA ALA A 195 14.58 -12.19 -5.14
C ALA A 195 13.63 -13.38 -5.34
N MET A 196 12.48 -13.37 -4.66
CA MET A 196 11.43 -14.38 -4.82
C MET A 196 10.78 -14.31 -6.20
N LEU A 197 10.49 -13.10 -6.69
CA LEU A 197 9.91 -12.92 -8.02
C LEU A 197 10.87 -13.34 -9.14
N TRP A 198 12.19 -13.16 -8.96
CA TRP A 198 13.19 -13.67 -9.89
C TRP A 198 13.11 -15.20 -9.99
N ASP A 199 13.02 -15.90 -8.84
CA ASP A 199 12.87 -17.35 -8.79
C ASP A 199 11.57 -17.78 -9.49
N THR A 200 10.49 -17.03 -9.30
CA THR A 200 9.19 -17.25 -9.96
C THR A 200 9.27 -17.06 -11.46
N VAL A 201 9.75 -15.92 -11.96
CA VAL A 201 9.82 -15.62 -13.40
C VAL A 201 10.63 -16.68 -14.15
N ARG A 202 11.70 -17.20 -13.53
CA ARG A 202 12.52 -18.28 -14.10
C ARG A 202 11.73 -19.57 -14.35
N ARG A 203 10.65 -19.82 -13.60
CA ARG A 203 9.79 -21.01 -13.74
C ARG A 203 8.75 -20.88 -14.84
N PHE A 204 8.45 -19.68 -15.33
CA PHE A 204 7.44 -19.45 -16.37
C PHE A 204 8.13 -19.26 -17.74
N PRO A 205 8.10 -20.25 -18.65
CA PRO A 205 8.93 -20.23 -19.88
C PRO A 205 8.65 -19.07 -20.84
N ARG A 206 7.48 -18.45 -20.75
CA ARG A 206 7.10 -17.27 -21.55
C ARG A 206 7.00 -16.00 -20.71
N GLY A 207 7.40 -16.06 -19.45
CA GLY A 207 7.35 -14.97 -18.49
C GLY A 207 5.98 -14.71 -17.90
N LEU A 208 5.89 -13.62 -17.15
CA LEU A 208 4.68 -13.14 -16.48
C LEU A 208 4.17 -11.89 -17.20
N SER A 209 2.89 -11.86 -17.56
CA SER A 209 2.22 -10.66 -18.05
C SER A 209 1.54 -9.95 -16.89
N ILE A 210 2.00 -8.73 -16.58
CA ILE A 210 1.50 -7.88 -15.50
C ILE A 210 0.97 -6.61 -16.14
N ASN A 211 -0.32 -6.33 -16.01
CA ASN A 211 -0.98 -5.18 -16.63
C ASN A 211 -0.62 -5.04 -18.13
N ARG A 212 -0.69 -6.16 -18.86
CA ARG A 212 -0.38 -6.31 -20.30
C ARG A 212 1.10 -6.16 -20.69
N ILE A 213 2.00 -6.00 -19.73
CA ILE A 213 3.45 -5.92 -19.99
C ILE A 213 4.09 -7.23 -19.57
N VAL A 214 4.86 -7.82 -20.49
CA VAL A 214 5.47 -9.13 -20.28
C VAL A 214 6.86 -8.97 -19.66
N LEU A 215 7.01 -9.42 -18.43
CA LEU A 215 8.29 -9.68 -17.79
C LEU A 215 8.79 -11.05 -18.26
N HIS A 216 9.56 -11.04 -19.35
CA HIS A 216 10.04 -12.25 -20.01
C HIS A 216 11.04 -13.03 -19.15
N TRP A 217 11.00 -14.36 -19.20
CA TRP A 217 11.89 -15.24 -18.44
C TRP A 217 13.37 -14.99 -18.72
N GLY A 218 13.71 -14.59 -19.96
CA GLY A 218 15.09 -14.32 -20.40
C GLY A 218 15.78 -13.22 -19.59
N VAL A 219 15.02 -12.33 -18.95
CA VAL A 219 15.55 -11.33 -18.00
C VAL A 219 16.32 -12.01 -16.86
N THR A 220 15.87 -13.18 -16.42
CA THR A 220 16.55 -13.97 -15.36
C THR A 220 17.82 -14.65 -15.85
N GLN A 221 18.05 -14.73 -17.16
CA GLN A 221 19.30 -15.24 -17.73
C GLN A 221 20.35 -14.12 -17.85
N GLU A 222 19.92 -12.87 -18.02
CA GLU A 222 20.79 -11.70 -18.16
C GLU A 222 21.13 -11.03 -16.82
N MET A 223 20.29 -11.24 -15.80
CA MET A 223 20.39 -10.56 -14.50
C MET A 223 20.36 -11.56 -13.35
N THR A 224 21.05 -11.23 -12.26
CA THR A 224 21.13 -12.12 -11.10
C THR A 224 20.01 -11.87 -10.08
N ARG A 225 19.71 -12.90 -9.27
CA ARG A 225 18.63 -12.94 -8.27
C ARG A 225 18.58 -11.75 -7.29
N ARG A 226 19.73 -11.16 -6.96
CA ARG A 226 19.85 -10.04 -6.00
C ARG A 226 20.35 -8.75 -6.66
N GLU A 227 20.29 -8.68 -7.98
CA GLU A 227 20.74 -7.51 -8.71
C GLU A 227 19.68 -6.41 -8.71
N ILE A 228 20.12 -5.17 -8.48
CA ILE A 228 19.24 -3.99 -8.51
C ILE A 228 18.61 -3.83 -9.91
N LYS A 229 19.32 -4.20 -10.98
CA LYS A 229 18.82 -4.09 -12.37
C LYS A 229 17.51 -4.84 -12.58
N PHE A 230 17.39 -6.05 -12.01
CA PHE A 230 16.15 -6.83 -12.06
C PHE A 230 15.04 -6.12 -11.27
N ALA A 231 15.35 -5.65 -10.07
CA ALA A 231 14.38 -4.94 -9.23
C ALA A 231 13.83 -3.68 -9.93
N LEU A 232 14.70 -2.89 -10.58
CA LEU A 232 14.30 -1.70 -11.31
C LEU A 232 13.41 -2.01 -12.52
N GLN A 233 13.63 -3.14 -13.20
CA GLN A 233 12.80 -3.59 -14.31
C GLN A 233 11.41 -4.05 -13.83
N VAL A 234 11.35 -4.80 -12.73
CA VAL A 234 10.07 -5.16 -12.08
C VAL A 234 9.32 -3.91 -11.65
N GLU A 235 10.01 -2.97 -11.01
CA GLU A 235 9.42 -1.72 -10.55
C GLU A 235 8.90 -0.88 -11.74
N GLU A 236 9.62 -0.84 -12.86
CA GLU A 236 9.17 -0.17 -14.08
C GLU A 236 7.86 -0.75 -14.60
N VAL A 237 7.72 -2.09 -14.61
CA VAL A 237 6.46 -2.77 -14.98
C VAL A 237 5.33 -2.43 -14.00
N LEU A 238 5.56 -2.54 -12.69
CA LEU A 238 4.55 -2.25 -11.66
C LEU A 238 4.13 -0.77 -11.65
N ASN A 239 5.05 0.15 -11.98
CA ASN A 239 4.77 1.58 -12.07
C ASN A 239 3.82 1.95 -13.22
N GLN A 240 3.63 1.07 -14.22
CA GLN A 240 2.64 1.27 -15.30
C GLN A 240 1.20 1.08 -14.82
N ILE A 241 1.00 0.48 -13.65
CA ILE A 241 -0.30 0.42 -12.99
C ILE A 241 -0.63 1.80 -12.43
N ALA A 242 -1.69 2.44 -12.91
CA ALA A 242 -2.04 3.80 -12.50
C ALA A 242 -2.62 3.88 -11.08
N GLN A 243 -3.39 2.87 -10.66
CA GLN A 243 -4.08 2.84 -9.37
C GLN A 243 -3.21 2.17 -8.29
N PRO A 244 -2.81 2.88 -7.22
CA PRO A 244 -1.92 2.31 -6.21
C PRO A 244 -2.55 1.12 -5.47
N GLU A 245 -3.87 1.11 -5.23
CA GLU A 245 -4.55 -0.03 -4.62
C GLU A 245 -4.50 -1.31 -5.47
N TYR A 246 -4.53 -1.18 -6.81
CA TYR A 246 -4.37 -2.33 -7.72
C TYR A 246 -2.93 -2.80 -7.74
N ARG A 247 -1.97 -1.87 -7.70
CA ARG A 247 -0.53 -2.18 -7.62
C ARG A 247 -0.23 -3.02 -6.38
N GLU A 248 -0.79 -2.67 -5.23
CA GLU A 248 -0.59 -3.46 -4.00
C GLU A 248 -1.21 -4.85 -4.06
N ILE A 249 -2.46 -4.98 -4.55
CA ILE A 249 -3.05 -6.32 -4.73
C ILE A 249 -2.23 -7.16 -5.72
N MET A 250 -1.65 -6.54 -6.76
CA MET A 250 -0.73 -7.21 -7.68
C MET A 250 0.55 -7.69 -6.96
N ILE A 251 1.12 -6.87 -6.07
CA ILE A 251 2.28 -7.23 -5.25
C ILE A 251 1.94 -8.39 -4.29
N GLU A 252 0.76 -8.36 -3.65
CA GLU A 252 0.26 -9.46 -2.81
C GLU A 252 0.14 -10.76 -3.63
N ALA A 253 -0.46 -10.70 -4.82
CA ALA A 253 -0.62 -11.84 -5.72
C ALA A 253 0.72 -12.41 -6.20
N LEU A 254 1.66 -11.56 -6.63
CA LEU A 254 3.02 -11.98 -7.03
C LEU A 254 3.80 -12.59 -5.87
N SER A 255 3.62 -12.07 -4.66
CA SER A 255 4.24 -12.61 -3.44
C SER A 255 3.72 -14.01 -3.11
N LEU A 256 2.41 -14.23 -3.27
CA LEU A 256 1.77 -15.54 -3.09
C LEU A 256 2.15 -16.51 -4.21
N LEU A 257 2.14 -16.06 -5.47
CA LEU A 257 2.59 -16.84 -6.62
C LEU A 257 4.04 -17.32 -6.44
N SER A 258 4.90 -16.49 -5.85
CA SER A 258 6.28 -16.88 -5.53
C SER A 258 6.41 -17.89 -4.40
N ARG A 259 5.33 -18.18 -3.67
CA ARG A 259 5.25 -19.19 -2.61
C ARG A 259 4.33 -20.35 -2.99
N MET A 260 3.97 -20.46 -4.27
CA MET A 260 2.97 -21.40 -4.76
C MET A 260 3.29 -22.86 -4.39
N ASP A 261 4.55 -23.28 -4.38
CA ASP A 261 4.92 -24.66 -4.01
C ASP A 261 4.51 -25.01 -2.58
N ILE A 262 4.69 -24.07 -1.66
CA ILE A 262 4.35 -24.23 -0.25
C ILE A 262 2.82 -24.17 -0.06
N LEU A 263 2.15 -23.31 -0.83
CA LEU A 263 0.72 -23.04 -0.70
C LEU A 263 -0.14 -24.14 -1.31
N LEU A 264 0.23 -24.61 -2.52
CA LEU A 264 -0.56 -25.56 -3.29
C LEU A 264 -0.27 -27.01 -2.92
N LYS A 265 0.87 -27.29 -2.26
CA LYS A 265 1.29 -28.65 -1.86
C LYS A 265 1.18 -29.66 -3.01
N THR A 266 1.52 -29.22 -4.22
CA THR A 266 1.49 -30.03 -5.44
C THR A 266 2.87 -30.01 -6.09
N ASP A 267 3.35 -31.18 -6.53
CA ASP A 267 4.67 -31.31 -7.14
C ASP A 267 4.67 -30.90 -8.62
N SER A 268 3.51 -30.79 -9.25
CA SER A 268 3.34 -30.48 -10.67
C SER A 268 2.24 -29.43 -10.92
N PRO A 269 2.47 -28.15 -10.59
CA PRO A 269 1.52 -27.08 -10.91
C PRO A 269 1.39 -26.93 -12.43
N ASN A 270 0.16 -26.72 -12.92
CA ASN A 270 -0.11 -26.56 -14.34
C ASN A 270 0.32 -25.16 -14.85
N ILE A 271 1.61 -24.99 -15.09
CA ILE A 271 2.19 -23.74 -15.58
C ILE A 271 2.06 -23.68 -17.12
N PRO A 272 1.50 -22.60 -17.70
CA PRO A 272 1.43 -22.44 -19.15
C PRO A 272 2.82 -22.39 -19.81
N HIS A 273 2.99 -23.15 -20.89
CA HIS A 273 4.26 -23.25 -21.63
C HIS A 273 4.25 -22.50 -22.97
N ASP A 274 3.08 -22.28 -23.54
CA ASP A 274 2.85 -21.71 -24.87
C ASP A 274 2.69 -20.18 -24.86
N GLN A 275 2.20 -19.62 -23.75
CA GLN A 275 1.96 -18.19 -23.58
C GLN A 275 2.44 -17.65 -22.24
N SER A 276 2.66 -16.34 -22.17
CA SER A 276 2.97 -15.66 -20.90
C SER A 276 1.79 -15.81 -19.93
N PHE A 277 2.06 -16.10 -18.67
CA PHE A 277 1.01 -16.22 -17.67
C PHE A 277 0.50 -14.84 -17.26
N VAL A 278 -0.81 -14.59 -17.43
CA VAL A 278 -1.44 -13.31 -17.12
C VAL A 278 -1.74 -13.22 -15.63
N VAL A 279 -0.95 -12.48 -14.87
CA VAL A 279 -1.06 -12.39 -13.40
C VAL A 279 -2.38 -11.72 -13.00
N ASP A 280 -2.86 -10.76 -13.78
CA ASP A 280 -4.16 -10.10 -13.59
C ASP A 280 -5.33 -11.11 -13.49
N SER A 281 -5.22 -12.28 -14.14
CA SER A 281 -6.24 -13.33 -14.04
C SER A 281 -6.42 -13.87 -12.62
N ILE A 282 -5.35 -13.92 -11.81
CA ILE A 282 -5.43 -14.32 -10.39
C ILE A 282 -6.27 -13.31 -9.62
N LEU A 283 -6.06 -12.02 -9.86
CA LEU A 283 -6.74 -10.93 -9.15
C LEU A 283 -8.24 -10.94 -9.48
N HIS A 284 -8.58 -11.03 -10.76
CA HIS A 284 -9.97 -11.10 -11.19
C HIS A 284 -10.67 -12.35 -10.66
N ARG A 285 -10.00 -13.52 -10.73
CA ARG A 285 -10.57 -14.76 -10.18
C ARG A 285 -10.76 -14.69 -8.67
N ALA A 286 -9.81 -14.11 -7.94
CA ALA A 286 -9.93 -13.90 -6.50
C ALA A 286 -11.09 -12.95 -6.16
N ASN A 287 -11.26 -11.88 -6.94
CA ASN A 287 -12.37 -10.95 -6.77
C ASN A 287 -13.73 -11.62 -7.07
N GLU A 288 -13.84 -12.46 -8.10
CA GLU A 288 -15.05 -13.26 -8.35
C GLU A 288 -15.40 -14.15 -7.15
N LEU A 289 -14.42 -14.91 -6.66
CA LEU A 289 -14.59 -15.77 -5.48
C LEU A 289 -14.99 -14.96 -4.23
N PHE A 290 -14.42 -13.78 -4.05
CA PHE A 290 -14.79 -12.85 -2.99
C PHE A 290 -16.24 -12.39 -3.11
N VAL A 291 -16.68 -11.95 -4.29
CA VAL A 291 -18.05 -11.47 -4.53
C VAL A 291 -19.05 -12.63 -4.37
N GLU A 292 -18.77 -13.80 -4.91
CA GLU A 292 -19.61 -14.99 -4.76
C GLU A 292 -19.78 -15.41 -3.31
N HIS A 293 -18.68 -15.42 -2.54
CA HIS A 293 -18.72 -15.74 -1.13
C HIS A 293 -19.56 -14.73 -0.34
N ASN A 294 -19.31 -13.43 -0.55
CA ASN A 294 -20.05 -12.37 0.14
C ASN A 294 -21.53 -12.30 -0.26
N LYS A 295 -21.87 -12.69 -1.50
CA LYS A 295 -23.25 -12.82 -1.96
C LYS A 295 -23.99 -13.93 -1.21
N LYS A 296 -23.35 -15.07 -0.98
CA LYS A 296 -23.94 -16.19 -0.20
C LYS A 296 -24.14 -15.81 1.27
N MET A 297 -23.28 -14.95 1.79
CA MET A 297 -23.33 -14.45 3.16
C MET A 297 -24.17 -13.17 3.33
N GLU A 298 -24.75 -12.66 2.23
CA GLU A 298 -25.59 -11.46 2.20
C GLU A 298 -24.95 -10.22 2.88
N THR A 299 -23.64 -10.02 2.67
CA THR A 299 -22.90 -8.89 3.28
C THR A 299 -23.12 -7.56 2.56
N VAL A 300 -22.48 -6.48 3.04
CA VAL A 300 -22.49 -5.13 2.41
C VAL A 300 -22.10 -5.14 0.91
N VAL A 301 -21.40 -6.16 0.43
CA VAL A 301 -21.10 -6.32 -1.01
C VAL A 301 -22.38 -6.43 -1.85
N MET A 302 -23.52 -6.83 -1.26
CA MET A 302 -24.83 -6.84 -1.91
C MET A 302 -25.30 -5.45 -2.33
N GLU A 303 -24.85 -4.39 -1.66
CA GLU A 303 -25.15 -3.01 -2.04
C GLU A 303 -24.46 -2.60 -3.36
N CYS A 304 -23.45 -3.36 -3.80
CA CYS A 304 -22.72 -3.14 -5.05
C CYS A 304 -22.64 -4.42 -5.93
N CYS A 305 -21.47 -5.04 -6.06
CA CYS A 305 -21.20 -6.16 -6.97
C CYS A 305 -22.11 -7.38 -6.74
N GLY A 306 -22.53 -7.64 -5.49
CA GLY A 306 -23.35 -8.80 -5.14
C GLY A 306 -24.76 -8.77 -5.77
N SER A 307 -25.29 -7.57 -6.00
CA SER A 307 -26.58 -7.35 -6.69
C SER A 307 -26.43 -7.11 -8.20
N GLY A 308 -25.22 -7.27 -8.76
CA GLY A 308 -24.94 -7.01 -10.18
C GLY A 308 -24.80 -5.52 -10.53
N LYS A 309 -24.74 -4.63 -9.54
CA LYS A 309 -24.40 -3.22 -9.75
C LYS A 309 -22.92 -3.04 -9.98
N ARG A 310 -22.55 -1.98 -10.70
CA ARG A 310 -21.13 -1.57 -10.83
C ARG A 310 -20.64 -0.98 -9.51
N CYS A 311 -19.39 -1.29 -9.18
CA CYS A 311 -18.68 -0.76 -8.01
C CYS A 311 -17.55 0.15 -8.49
N ASP A 312 -17.17 1.13 -7.67
CA ASP A 312 -16.13 2.12 -7.97
C ASP A 312 -14.70 1.58 -7.78
N GLY A 313 -14.54 0.29 -7.56
CA GLY A 313 -13.22 -0.32 -7.40
C GLY A 313 -12.40 -0.26 -8.70
N ALA A 314 -11.10 -0.05 -8.54
CA ALA A 314 -10.17 0.04 -9.66
C ALA A 314 -10.18 -1.23 -10.52
N GLN A 315 -9.92 -1.07 -11.82
CA GLN A 315 -9.83 -2.17 -12.79
C GLN A 315 -11.06 -3.10 -12.80
N GLY A 316 -12.25 -2.60 -12.43
CA GLY A 316 -13.48 -3.39 -12.45
C GLY A 316 -13.58 -4.45 -11.34
N MET A 317 -12.74 -4.36 -10.30
CA MET A 317 -12.86 -5.20 -9.11
C MET A 317 -13.73 -4.53 -8.03
N CYS A 318 -14.20 -5.29 -7.05
CA CYS A 318 -15.00 -4.78 -5.95
C CYS A 318 -14.17 -3.89 -5.01
N GLN A 319 -14.69 -2.72 -4.63
CA GLN A 319 -14.00 -1.82 -3.70
C GLN A 319 -13.78 -2.47 -2.33
N TYR A 320 -14.74 -3.27 -1.85
CA TYR A 320 -14.62 -4.01 -0.59
C TYR A 320 -13.52 -5.08 -0.62
N PHE A 321 -13.15 -5.60 -1.80
CA PHE A 321 -12.00 -6.50 -1.91
C PHE A 321 -10.70 -5.75 -1.60
N TYR A 322 -10.54 -4.52 -2.12
CA TYR A 322 -9.43 -3.65 -1.78
C TYR A 322 -9.44 -3.14 -0.34
N ASP A 323 -10.56 -3.27 0.37
CA ASP A 323 -10.65 -2.93 1.79
C ASP A 323 -10.66 -4.15 2.72
N SER A 324 -10.48 -5.35 2.17
CA SER A 324 -10.38 -6.56 2.98
C SER A 324 -8.98 -6.69 3.58
N ALA A 325 -8.88 -7.22 4.80
CA ALA A 325 -7.58 -7.44 5.45
C ALA A 325 -6.65 -8.30 4.56
N PRO A 326 -5.32 -8.03 4.52
CA PRO A 326 -4.38 -8.77 3.67
C PRO A 326 -4.27 -10.26 3.99
N ALA A 327 -4.55 -10.66 5.24
CA ALA A 327 -4.57 -12.06 5.66
C ALA A 327 -5.69 -12.29 6.68
N GLY A 328 -5.93 -13.58 6.98
CA GLY A 328 -7.01 -14.03 7.85
C GLY A 328 -8.05 -14.84 7.09
N GLU A 329 -8.94 -15.48 7.84
CA GLU A 329 -10.15 -16.07 7.31
C GLU A 329 -10.95 -14.93 6.65
N TYR A 330 -11.22 -15.01 5.35
CA TYR A 330 -11.86 -13.94 4.56
C TYR A 330 -10.99 -12.72 4.20
N GLY A 331 -9.67 -12.75 4.41
CA GLY A 331 -8.76 -11.73 3.88
C GLY A 331 -8.47 -11.88 2.39
N THR A 332 -7.81 -10.89 1.75
CA THR A 332 -7.45 -10.96 0.31
C THR A 332 -6.58 -12.17 -0.01
N ALA A 333 -5.59 -12.50 0.83
CA ALA A 333 -4.74 -13.67 0.62
C ALA A 333 -5.54 -14.98 0.55
N HIS A 334 -6.64 -15.10 1.30
CA HIS A 334 -7.50 -16.29 1.24
C HIS A 334 -8.07 -16.51 -0.16
N TYR A 335 -8.61 -15.45 -0.77
CA TYR A 335 -9.19 -15.54 -2.12
C TYR A 335 -8.11 -15.62 -3.21
N LEU A 336 -6.97 -14.96 -3.03
CA LEU A 336 -5.82 -15.07 -3.95
C LEU A 336 -5.26 -16.50 -3.94
N ILE A 337 -5.14 -17.14 -2.78
CA ILE A 337 -4.71 -18.54 -2.68
C ILE A 337 -5.73 -19.47 -3.34
N LYS A 338 -7.03 -19.27 -3.11
CA LYS A 338 -8.07 -20.05 -3.81
C LYS A 338 -8.00 -19.86 -5.33
N ALA A 339 -7.80 -18.65 -5.80
CA ALA A 339 -7.62 -18.38 -7.23
C ALA A 339 -6.38 -19.08 -7.79
N LEU A 340 -5.26 -19.10 -7.07
CA LEU A 340 -4.08 -19.87 -7.45
C LEU A 340 -4.37 -21.38 -7.53
N MET A 341 -5.14 -21.92 -6.58
CA MET A 341 -5.57 -23.33 -6.61
C MET A 341 -6.46 -23.62 -7.84
N ASP A 342 -7.45 -22.77 -8.11
CA ASP A 342 -8.33 -22.89 -9.29
C ASP A 342 -7.53 -22.89 -10.59
N ILE A 343 -6.52 -22.03 -10.70
CA ILE A 343 -5.73 -21.84 -11.91
C ILE A 343 -4.70 -22.96 -12.12
N PHE A 344 -3.95 -23.33 -11.08
CA PHE A 344 -2.78 -24.20 -11.22
C PHE A 344 -3.03 -25.67 -10.84
N ILE A 345 -4.16 -26.00 -10.21
CA ILE A 345 -4.51 -27.37 -9.81
C ILE A 345 -5.72 -27.89 -10.58
N LEU A 346 -6.80 -27.10 -10.67
CA LEU A 346 -8.12 -27.60 -11.07
C LEU A 346 -8.40 -27.66 -12.58
N TRP A 347 -7.39 -27.47 -13.43
CA TRP A 347 -7.49 -27.75 -14.87
C TRP A 347 -7.01 -29.17 -15.17
N THR A 348 -7.86 -30.16 -14.88
CA THR A 348 -7.84 -31.51 -15.47
C THR A 348 -9.22 -31.87 -15.98
#